data_AF-A0A920FE70-F1
#
_entry.id   AF-A0A920FE70-F1
#
_cell.length_a   1.000
_cell.length_b   1.000
_cell.length_c   1.000
_cell.angle_alpha   90.00
_cell.angle_beta   90.00
_cell.angle_gamma   90.00
#
_symmetry.space_group_name_H-M   'P 1'
#
loop_
_entity.id
_entity.type
_entity.pdbx_description
1 polymer ?
#
loop_
_entity_poly.entity_id
_entity_poly.type
_entity_poly.pdbx_seq_one_letter_code
_entity_poly.pdbx_strand_id
1 'polypeptide(L)'
;MKTFSEFDKSIDNNVDFLVPFTKSLVELLSKVDIQKWDIIRQFKELNLNNIKDKDGTISVNENFFDFSVSIIYAGTRNFILTIKGEYYYKGFSIIITNKGMLVHSDADINSTSEAQILRDQFLKNYKDPYLLTETFLNFRQNKYG
;
A
#
# COMPACT_ATOMS: atom_id res chain seq x y z
N MET A 1 3.93 -20.16 -16.91
CA MET A 1 3.31 -18.82 -16.85
C MET A 1 2.13 -18.94 -15.91
N LYS A 2 2.28 -18.53 -14.65
CA LYS A 2 1.19 -18.60 -13.65
C LYS A 2 0.23 -17.46 -13.93
N THR A 3 -1.03 -17.78 -14.17
CA THR A 3 -2.12 -16.81 -14.31
C THR A 3 -2.40 -16.13 -12.97
N PHE A 4 -2.80 -14.86 -13.03
CA PHE A 4 -3.04 -13.96 -11.88
C PHE A 4 -3.88 -14.55 -10.74
N SER A 5 -4.76 -15.53 -10.99
CA SER A 5 -5.71 -16.04 -10.00
C SER A 5 -5.11 -16.89 -8.86
N GLU A 6 -3.88 -17.38 -8.99
CA GLU A 6 -3.21 -18.12 -7.89
C GLU A 6 -2.31 -17.23 -7.02
N PHE A 7 -1.96 -16.03 -7.51
CA PHE A 7 -1.11 -15.10 -6.77
C PHE A 7 -1.89 -14.42 -5.63
N ASP A 8 -3.16 -14.11 -5.86
CA ASP A 8 -4.02 -13.29 -4.98
C ASP A 8 -4.28 -13.91 -3.59
N LYS A 9 -4.26 -15.24 -3.44
CA LYS A 9 -4.68 -15.89 -2.18
C LYS A 9 -3.54 -16.28 -1.24
N SER A 10 -2.28 -16.20 -1.67
CA SER A 10 -1.17 -16.56 -0.79
C SER A 10 -0.88 -15.42 0.18
N ILE A 11 -1.06 -15.66 1.48
CA ILE A 11 -0.71 -14.70 2.53
C ILE A 11 0.74 -14.22 2.36
N ASP A 12 1.68 -15.14 2.10
CA ASP A 12 3.09 -14.80 1.97
C ASP A 12 3.35 -13.87 0.78
N ASN A 13 2.74 -14.11 -0.38
CA ASN A 13 2.88 -13.22 -1.54
C ASN A 13 2.29 -11.83 -1.27
N ASN A 14 1.16 -11.77 -0.56
CA ASN A 14 0.52 -10.51 -0.22
C ASN A 14 1.36 -9.71 0.80
N VAL A 15 1.99 -10.40 1.76
CA VAL A 15 2.96 -9.78 2.69
C VAL A 15 4.20 -9.30 1.93
N ASP A 16 4.71 -10.13 1.02
CA ASP A 16 5.85 -9.82 0.15
C ASP A 16 5.60 -8.61 -0.74
N PHE A 17 4.35 -8.35 -1.13
CA PHE A 17 3.95 -7.11 -1.79
C PHE A 17 3.79 -5.95 -0.79
N LEU A 18 2.93 -6.13 0.22
CA LEU A 18 2.47 -5.05 1.10
C LEU A 18 3.58 -4.43 1.93
N VAL A 19 4.52 -5.23 2.45
CA VAL A 19 5.60 -4.71 3.30
C VAL A 19 6.50 -3.74 2.54
N PRO A 20 7.14 -4.12 1.41
CA PRO A 20 7.99 -3.20 0.66
C PRO A 20 7.19 -2.08 -0.02
N PHE A 21 5.96 -2.34 -0.46
CA PHE A 21 5.10 -1.28 -1.04
C PHE A 21 4.77 -0.20 0.00
N THR A 22 4.34 -0.61 1.20
CA THR A 22 4.03 0.30 2.30
C THR A 22 5.28 1.07 2.74
N LYS A 23 6.44 0.40 2.90
CA LYS A 23 7.70 1.07 3.22
C LYS A 23 8.09 2.12 2.17
N SER A 24 7.98 1.78 0.89
CA SER A 24 8.27 2.70 -0.21
C SER A 24 7.38 3.95 -0.18
N LEU A 25 6.09 3.78 0.11
CA LEU A 25 5.16 4.90 0.24
C LEU A 25 5.45 5.74 1.48
N VAL A 26 5.71 5.14 2.63
CA VAL A 26 6.06 5.87 3.86
C VAL A 26 7.34 6.68 3.66
N GLU A 27 8.37 6.10 3.07
CA GLU A 27 9.61 6.81 2.74
C GLU A 27 9.34 7.98 1.80
N LEU A 28 8.57 7.78 0.73
CA LEU A 28 8.21 8.84 -0.21
C LEU A 28 7.44 9.99 0.46
N LEU A 29 6.39 9.65 1.20
CA LEU A 29 5.48 10.62 1.83
C LEU A 29 6.17 11.38 2.98
N SER A 30 7.22 10.79 3.57
CA SER A 30 8.00 11.39 4.66
C SER A 30 9.23 12.17 4.20
N LYS A 31 9.51 12.26 2.89
CA LYS A 31 10.62 13.07 2.36
C LYS A 31 10.38 14.56 2.60
N VAL A 32 11.34 15.22 3.25
CA VAL A 32 11.36 16.67 3.45
C VAL A 32 11.74 17.36 2.14
N ASP A 33 11.14 18.53 1.87
CA ASP A 33 11.43 19.38 0.71
C ASP A 33 11.25 18.72 -0.66
N ILE A 34 10.44 17.66 -0.76
CA ILE A 34 10.10 17.06 -2.05
C ILE A 34 9.21 17.97 -2.88
N GLN A 35 9.60 18.22 -4.13
CA GLN A 35 8.78 19.00 -5.05
C GLN A 35 7.54 18.22 -5.47
N LYS A 36 6.45 18.96 -5.72
CA LYS A 36 5.17 18.40 -6.15
C LYS A 36 5.27 17.52 -7.40
N TRP A 37 6.07 17.93 -8.37
CA TRP A 37 6.27 17.18 -9.61
C TRP A 37 7.03 15.86 -9.36
N ASP A 38 8.00 15.86 -8.45
CA ASP A 38 8.75 14.66 -8.07
C ASP A 38 7.91 13.65 -7.31
N ILE A 39 6.99 14.09 -6.45
CA ILE A 39 6.08 13.15 -5.77
C ILE A 39 5.08 12.52 -6.75
N ILE A 40 4.56 13.30 -7.71
CA ILE A 40 3.69 12.79 -8.77
C ILE A 40 4.45 11.76 -9.64
N ARG A 41 5.71 12.05 -9.99
CA ARG A 41 6.55 11.10 -10.73
C ARG A 41 6.76 9.79 -9.96
N GLN A 42 7.13 9.88 -8.67
CA GLN A 42 7.35 8.69 -7.84
C GLN A 42 6.07 7.90 -7.57
N PHE A 43 4.90 8.55 -7.49
CA PHE A 43 3.61 7.83 -7.49
C PHE A 43 3.43 7.01 -8.76
N LYS A 44 3.67 7.58 -9.94
CA LYS A 44 3.59 6.83 -11.20
C LYS A 44 4.58 5.66 -11.27
N GLU A 45 5.78 5.81 -10.72
CA GLU A 45 6.78 4.71 -10.60
C GLU A 45 6.33 3.58 -9.65
N LEU A 46 5.31 3.81 -8.83
CA LEU A 46 4.64 2.84 -7.98
C LEU A 46 3.26 2.42 -8.53
N ASN A 47 3.02 2.68 -9.83
CA ASN A 47 1.76 2.41 -10.54
C ASN A 47 0.54 3.16 -9.98
N LEU A 48 0.76 4.24 -9.22
CA LEU A 48 -0.29 5.13 -8.74
C LEU A 48 -0.60 6.19 -9.80
N ASN A 49 -1.51 5.90 -10.72
CA ASN A 49 -1.75 6.68 -11.93
C ASN A 49 -2.95 7.63 -11.82
N ASN A 50 -3.95 7.27 -11.02
CA ASN A 50 -5.19 8.01 -10.76
C ASN A 50 -4.96 9.17 -9.78
N ILE A 51 -4.06 10.07 -10.17
CA ILE A 51 -3.64 11.23 -9.40
C ILE A 51 -4.57 12.41 -9.70
N LYS A 52 -5.12 13.01 -8.66
CA LYS A 52 -5.86 14.28 -8.71
C LYS A 52 -5.10 15.33 -7.93
N ASP A 53 -5.00 16.51 -8.51
CA ASP A 53 -4.33 17.65 -7.93
C ASP A 53 -5.29 18.83 -7.86
N LYS A 54 -5.62 19.26 -6.64
CA LYS A 54 -6.55 20.35 -6.40
C LYS A 54 -6.18 21.11 -5.14
N ASP A 55 -6.16 22.44 -5.22
CA ASP A 55 -5.98 23.35 -4.09
C ASP A 55 -4.74 23.02 -3.22
N GLY A 56 -3.62 22.65 -3.86
CA GLY A 56 -2.39 22.30 -3.16
C GLY A 56 -2.36 20.90 -2.53
N THR A 57 -3.44 20.12 -2.69
CA THR A 57 -3.55 18.74 -2.21
C THR A 57 -3.51 17.77 -3.40
N ILE A 58 -2.66 16.76 -3.28
CA ILE A 58 -2.65 15.61 -4.17
C ILE A 58 -3.47 14.50 -3.53
N SER A 59 -4.37 13.89 -4.31
CA SER A 59 -5.08 12.68 -3.92
C SER A 59 -4.86 11.58 -4.94
N VAL A 60 -4.79 10.35 -4.45
CA VAL A 60 -4.59 9.15 -5.24
C VAL A 60 -5.59 8.11 -4.77
N ASN A 61 -6.21 7.39 -5.70
CA ASN A 61 -6.99 6.21 -5.39
C ASN A 61 -6.74 5.14 -6.45
N GLU A 62 -6.26 3.98 -6.03
CA GLU A 62 -5.96 2.86 -6.92
C GLU A 62 -6.34 1.54 -6.28
N ASN A 63 -6.54 0.52 -7.11
CA ASN A 63 -6.73 -0.84 -6.65
C ASN A 63 -5.64 -1.73 -7.24
N PHE A 64 -5.02 -2.57 -6.41
CA PHE A 64 -4.06 -3.57 -6.83
C PHE A 64 -4.39 -4.86 -6.10
N PHE A 65 -4.48 -5.97 -6.82
CA PHE A 65 -4.84 -7.27 -6.22
C PHE A 65 -6.15 -7.14 -5.43
N ASP A 66 -6.20 -7.69 -4.22
CA ASP A 66 -7.29 -7.50 -3.25
C ASP A 66 -7.07 -6.29 -2.31
N PHE A 67 -6.44 -5.21 -2.79
CA PHE A 67 -6.24 -4.00 -1.98
C PHE A 67 -6.67 -2.71 -2.68
N SER A 68 -7.36 -1.85 -1.93
CA SER A 68 -7.59 -0.46 -2.29
C SER A 68 -6.60 0.47 -1.58
N VAL A 69 -5.91 1.30 -2.34
CA VAL A 69 -4.87 2.24 -1.88
C VAL A 69 -5.36 3.67 -2.09
N SER A 70 -5.41 4.44 -1.01
CA SER A 70 -5.80 5.84 -1.02
C SER A 70 -4.72 6.70 -0.37
N ILE A 71 -4.37 7.81 -1.02
CA ILE A 71 -3.44 8.80 -0.49
C ILE A 71 -4.08 10.16 -0.55
N ILE A 72 -4.00 10.91 0.55
CA ILE A 72 -4.22 12.36 0.58
C ILE A 72 -2.92 12.98 1.04
N TYR A 73 -2.32 13.82 0.22
CA TYR A 73 -1.01 14.44 0.46
C TYR A 73 -1.08 15.95 0.27
N ALA A 74 -0.78 16.69 1.33
CA ALA A 74 -0.66 18.15 1.34
C ALA A 74 0.74 18.61 1.82
N GLY A 75 1.71 17.69 1.86
CA GLY A 75 3.08 17.94 2.30
C GLY A 75 3.62 16.85 3.22
N THR A 76 4.93 16.86 3.47
CA THR A 76 5.68 15.85 4.25
C THR A 76 5.09 15.55 5.64
N ARG A 77 4.47 16.56 6.27
CA ARG A 77 3.86 16.44 7.61
C ARG A 77 2.34 16.40 7.58
N ASN A 78 1.75 16.34 6.40
CA ASN A 78 0.32 16.38 6.21
C ASN A 78 -0.08 15.40 5.12
N PHE A 79 -0.06 14.11 5.47
CA PHE A 79 -0.55 13.05 4.61
C PHE A 79 -1.34 12.00 5.39
N ILE A 80 -2.23 11.34 4.67
CA ILE A 80 -2.92 10.13 5.09
C ILE A 80 -2.76 9.11 3.98
N LEU A 81 -2.14 7.98 4.29
CA LEU A 81 -2.12 6.78 3.46
C LEU A 81 -3.10 5.77 4.07
N THR A 82 -3.97 5.20 3.26
CA THR A 82 -4.87 4.12 3.64
C THR A 82 -4.74 2.99 2.64
N ILE A 83 -4.50 1.77 3.12
CA ILE A 83 -4.51 0.54 2.31
C ILE A 83 -5.55 -0.39 2.95
N LYS A 84 -6.61 -0.74 2.22
CA LYS A 84 -7.66 -1.65 2.73
C LYS A 84 -7.64 -2.95 1.97
N GLY A 85 -7.87 -4.04 2.68
CA GLY A 85 -8.15 -5.33 2.06
C GLY A 85 -9.58 -5.36 1.55
N GLU A 86 -9.73 -5.81 0.32
CA GLU A 86 -10.99 -6.09 -0.36
C GLU A 86 -11.23 -7.60 -0.38
N TYR A 87 -12.46 -8.02 -0.71
CA TYR A 87 -12.86 -9.41 -0.90
C TYR A 87 -12.28 -10.40 0.12
N TYR A 88 -11.17 -11.08 -0.20
CA TYR A 88 -10.54 -12.10 0.63
C TYR A 88 -9.94 -11.55 1.93
N TYR A 89 -9.45 -10.30 1.90
CA TYR A 89 -8.85 -9.62 3.06
C TYR A 89 -9.76 -8.55 3.65
N LYS A 90 -11.07 -8.64 3.38
CA LYS A 90 -12.05 -7.69 3.92
C LYS A 90 -11.91 -7.59 5.45
N GLY A 91 -11.81 -6.37 5.96
CA GLY A 91 -11.53 -6.08 7.36
C GLY A 91 -10.09 -5.66 7.64
N PHE A 92 -9.14 -6.04 6.77
CA PHE A 92 -7.76 -5.57 6.85
C PHE A 92 -7.69 -4.08 6.47
N SER A 93 -6.95 -3.29 7.27
CA SER A 93 -6.73 -1.88 6.97
C SER A 93 -5.44 -1.38 7.59
N ILE A 94 -4.58 -0.77 6.78
CA ILE A 94 -3.43 0.02 7.21
C ILE A 94 -3.81 1.49 7.07
N ILE A 95 -3.69 2.27 8.15
CA ILE A 95 -3.82 3.73 8.12
C ILE A 95 -2.51 4.32 8.63
N ILE A 96 -1.84 5.11 7.80
CA ILE A 96 -0.58 5.76 8.15
C ILE A 96 -0.74 7.27 8.01
N THR A 97 -0.26 7.98 9.03
CA THR A 97 -0.13 9.43 9.03
C THR A 97 1.30 9.79 9.43
N ASN A 98 1.61 11.08 9.42
CA ASN A 98 2.86 11.58 10.00
C ASN A 98 3.03 11.29 11.50
N LYS A 99 1.96 10.86 12.21
CA LYS A 99 1.99 10.53 13.65
C LYS A 99 2.20 9.04 13.94
N GLY A 100 2.16 8.19 12.91
CA GLY A 100 2.32 6.75 13.09
C GLY A 100 1.38 5.93 12.21
N MET A 101 1.40 4.62 12.46
CA MET A 101 0.69 3.60 11.70
C MET A 101 -0.27 2.84 12.62
N LEU A 102 -1.48 2.61 12.12
CA LEU A 102 -2.45 1.69 12.69
C LEU A 102 -2.73 0.58 11.68
N VAL A 103 -2.82 -0.66 12.16
CA VAL A 103 -3.14 -1.83 11.34
C VAL A 103 -4.28 -2.59 12.00
N HIS A 104 -5.39 -2.71 11.30
CA HIS A 104 -6.63 -3.36 11.73
C HIS A 104 -6.87 -4.64 10.92
N SER A 105 -7.63 -5.56 11.49
CA SER A 105 -8.14 -6.76 10.80
C SER A 105 -9.66 -6.89 10.90
N ASP A 106 -10.30 -5.95 11.59
CA ASP A 106 -11.72 -5.92 11.96
C ASP A 106 -12.40 -4.60 11.55
N ALA A 107 -11.84 -3.93 10.54
CA ALA A 107 -12.35 -2.63 10.08
C ALA A 107 -13.69 -2.70 9.34
N ASP A 108 -14.25 -3.91 9.13
CA ASP A 108 -15.56 -4.15 8.51
C ASP A 108 -16.38 -5.15 9.34
N ILE A 109 -17.71 -5.02 9.34
CA ILE A 109 -18.61 -5.96 10.04
C ILE A 109 -18.53 -7.40 9.49
N ASN A 110 -18.10 -7.56 8.24
CA ASN A 110 -17.90 -8.85 7.57
C ASN A 110 -16.42 -9.19 7.42
N SER A 111 -15.60 -8.86 8.42
CA SER A 111 -14.17 -9.13 8.38
C SER A 111 -13.88 -10.63 8.26
N THR A 112 -12.90 -11.00 7.44
CA THR A 112 -12.50 -12.39 7.20
C THR A 112 -11.45 -12.85 8.20
N SER A 113 -11.30 -14.17 8.38
CA SER A 113 -10.19 -14.76 9.13
C SER A 113 -8.82 -14.38 8.55
N GLU A 114 -8.76 -14.26 7.22
CA GLU A 114 -7.55 -13.97 6.48
C GLU A 114 -7.07 -12.53 6.67
N ALA A 115 -7.97 -11.58 6.93
CA ALA A 115 -7.59 -10.24 7.35
C ALA A 115 -6.75 -10.24 8.64
N GLN A 116 -7.10 -11.12 9.60
CA GLN A 116 -6.32 -11.27 10.83
C GLN A 116 -4.96 -11.91 10.58
N ILE A 117 -4.90 -12.98 9.78
CA ILE A 117 -3.65 -13.65 9.43
C ILE A 117 -2.71 -12.69 8.70
N LEU A 118 -3.24 -11.92 7.73
CA LEU A 118 -2.49 -10.94 6.97
C LEU A 118 -1.95 -9.82 7.86
N ARG A 119 -2.77 -9.30 8.79
CA ARG A 119 -2.34 -8.30 9.78
C ARG A 119 -1.16 -8.80 10.60
N ASP A 120 -1.26 -10.01 11.15
CA ASP A 120 -0.23 -10.55 12.02
C ASP A 120 1.09 -10.78 11.28
N GLN A 121 1.02 -11.31 10.04
CA GLN A 121 2.20 -11.48 9.21
C GLN A 121 2.79 -10.15 8.74
N PHE A 122 1.96 -9.18 8.35
CA PHE A 122 2.41 -7.84 7.99
C PHE A 122 3.15 -7.19 9.16
N LEU A 123 2.57 -7.19 10.37
CA LEU A 123 3.17 -6.57 11.55
C LEU A 123 4.47 -7.26 11.98
N LYS A 124 4.55 -8.58 11.85
CA LYS A 124 5.77 -9.35 12.11
C LYS A 124 6.89 -8.91 11.18
N ASN A 125 6.60 -8.75 9.89
CA ASN A 125 7.61 -8.50 8.87
C ASN A 125 7.93 -7.00 8.66
N TYR A 126 7.00 -6.10 8.98
CA TYR A 126 7.19 -4.67 8.79
C TYR A 126 8.23 -4.07 9.75
N LYS A 127 8.33 -4.62 10.98
CA LYS A 127 9.23 -4.13 12.04
C LYS A 127 10.71 -4.43 11.79
N ASP A 128 11.01 -5.44 10.97
CA ASP A 128 12.37 -5.87 10.68
C ASP A 128 12.84 -5.35 9.31
N PRO A 129 14.16 -5.32 9.04
CA PRO A 129 14.68 -5.13 7.69
C PRO A 129 14.03 -6.15 6.76
N TYR A 130 13.24 -5.67 5.79
CA TYR A 130 12.52 -6.53 4.86
C TYR A 130 13.11 -6.32 3.47
N LEU A 131 13.57 -7.41 2.86
CA LEU A 131 14.17 -7.35 1.54
C LEU A 131 13.14 -6.94 0.49
N LEU A 132 13.58 -6.27 -0.57
CA LEU A 132 12.76 -6.11 -1.77
C LEU A 132 12.49 -7.51 -2.34
N THR A 133 11.21 -7.86 -2.47
CA THR A 133 10.78 -9.19 -2.90
C THR A 133 10.64 -9.23 -4.42
N GLU A 134 10.79 -10.41 -5.01
CA GLU A 134 10.52 -10.58 -6.45
C GLU A 134 9.08 -10.18 -6.80
N THR A 135 8.13 -10.49 -5.91
CA THR A 135 6.74 -10.04 -5.98
C THR A 135 6.63 -8.54 -6.20
N PHE A 136 7.26 -7.74 -5.34
CA PHE A 136 7.22 -6.29 -5.43
C PHE A 136 7.98 -5.74 -6.64
N LEU A 137 9.12 -6.35 -6.98
CA LEU A 137 9.89 -5.96 -8.18
C LEU A 137 9.10 -6.21 -9.47
N ASN A 138 8.40 -7.35 -9.57
CA ASN A 138 7.54 -7.67 -10.71
C ASN A 138 6.35 -6.70 -10.80
N PHE A 139 5.78 -6.30 -9.67
CA PHE A 139 4.77 -5.24 -9.60
C PHE A 139 5.30 -3.92 -10.18
N ARG A 140 6.45 -3.44 -9.72
CA ARG A 140 7.05 -2.19 -10.22
C ARG A 140 7.39 -2.21 -11.72
N GLN A 141 7.70 -3.40 -12.27
CA GLN A 141 8.03 -3.56 -13.68
C GLN A 141 6.80 -3.66 -14.60
N ASN A 142 5.58 -3.46 -14.08
CA ASN A 142 4.32 -3.65 -14.83
C ASN A 142 4.18 -5.04 -15.46
N LYS A 143 4.79 -6.08 -14.87
CA LYS A 143 4.56 -7.46 -15.30
C LYS A 143 3.18 -8.00 -14.91
N TYR A 144 2.43 -7.21 -14.14
CA TYR A 144 1.05 -7.48 -13.74
C TYR A 144 0.06 -6.42 -14.28
N GLY A 145 0.45 -5.66 -15.31
CA GLY A 145 -0.41 -4.72 -16.04
C GLY A 145 -0.97 -5.31 -17.33
#